data_AF-A0A1I1EQN2-F1
#
_entry.id   AF-A0A1I1EQN2-F1
#
_cell.length_a   1.000
_cell.length_b   1.000
_cell.length_c   1.000
_cell.angle_alpha   90.00
_cell.angle_beta   90.00
_cell.angle_gamma   90.00
#
_symmetry.space_group_name_H-M   'P 1'
#
loop_
_entity.id
_entity.type
_entity.pdbx_description
1 polymer ?
#
loop_
_entity_poly.entity_id
_entity_poly.type
_entity_poly.pdbx_seq_one_letter_code
_entity_poly.pdbx_strand_id
1 'polypeptide(L)'
;MQYVLWFGQFLFIYLMILLFFRFWKKEGLLVWTAVSVIFANIQVVKLVSLFGLDATLGNALYVSSFFATDVISEFYGKSEARKAMYISLLVSLLYLIFGRFAVLFQPLEFDLTGHQSLTMLFTFTPRIIAASFICYFLSQTIDIHIFHYFTQKKLPLWSKNLSSTLISQAVDSFLFVFVAFWGAFEGTLIQQLSVVLQIAVSTFFIKTLVNVLDIPFLYGIRSMFQKLGTVHD
;
A
#
# COMPACT_ATOMS: atom_id res chain seq x y z
N MET A 1 2.67 16.40 18.30
CA MET A 1 1.74 16.73 17.20
C MET A 1 1.75 15.68 16.07
N GLN A 2 2.90 15.30 15.51
CA GLN A 2 2.96 14.32 14.39
C GLN A 2 2.35 12.95 14.73
N TYR A 3 2.59 12.42 15.93
CA TYR A 3 1.98 11.16 16.41
C TYR A 3 0.45 11.18 16.41
N VAL A 4 -0.14 12.31 16.82
CA VAL A 4 -1.60 12.49 16.87
C VAL A 4 -2.17 12.54 15.46
N LEU A 5 -1.49 13.23 14.53
CA LEU A 5 -1.88 13.26 13.13
C LEU A 5 -1.79 11.88 12.48
N TRP A 6 -0.71 11.15 12.76
CA TRP A 6 -0.52 9.80 12.23
C TRP A 6 -1.58 8.83 12.75
N PHE A 7 -1.87 8.85 14.05
CA PHE A 7 -2.91 8.01 14.63
C PHE A 7 -4.31 8.40 14.14
N GLY A 8 -4.58 9.71 14.01
CA GLY A 8 -5.81 10.20 13.40
C GLY A 8 -5.98 9.76 11.95
N GLN A 9 -4.90 9.82 11.15
CA GLN A 9 -4.88 9.32 9.78
C GLN A 9 -5.13 7.80 9.74
N PHE A 10 -4.46 7.03 10.60
CA PHE A 10 -4.69 5.60 10.74
C PHE A 10 -6.17 5.31 11.02
N LEU A 11 -6.74 5.90 12.06
CA LEU A 11 -8.15 5.70 12.40
C LEU A 11 -9.07 6.09 11.24
N PHE A 12 -8.81 7.23 10.59
CA PHE A 12 -9.58 7.68 9.45
C PHE A 12 -9.56 6.67 8.30
N ILE A 13 -8.38 6.17 7.92
CA ILE A 13 -8.20 5.15 6.88
C ILE A 13 -9.06 3.93 7.18
N TYR A 14 -8.93 3.33 8.37
CA TYR A 14 -9.62 2.08 8.67
C TYR A 14 -11.12 2.25 8.93
N LEU A 15 -11.55 3.40 9.46
CA LEU A 15 -12.97 3.75 9.52
C LEU A 15 -13.57 3.91 8.11
N MET A 16 -12.85 4.52 7.19
CA MET A 16 -13.30 4.61 5.80
C MET A 16 -13.41 3.24 5.14
N ILE A 17 -12.46 2.32 5.37
CA ILE A 17 -12.57 0.94 4.86
C ILE A 17 -13.85 0.27 5.38
N LEU A 18 -14.15 0.42 6.68
CA LEU A 18 -15.39 -0.10 7.26
C LEU A 18 -16.63 0.49 6.57
N LEU A 19 -16.64 1.79 6.28
CA LEU A 19 -17.75 2.43 5.55
C LEU A 19 -17.85 1.94 4.11
N PHE A 20 -16.72 1.86 3.39
CA PHE A 20 -16.69 1.35 2.02
C PHE A 20 -17.24 -0.08 1.95
N PHE A 21 -16.85 -0.91 2.91
CA PHE A 21 -17.38 -2.25 3.06
C PHE A 21 -18.87 -2.26 3.44
N ARG A 22 -19.31 -1.38 4.35
CA ARG A 22 -20.70 -1.31 4.83
C ARG A 22 -21.69 -1.00 3.71
N PHE A 23 -21.32 -0.11 2.80
CA PHE A 23 -22.19 0.39 1.74
C PHE A 23 -22.04 -0.42 0.43
N TRP A 24 -20.80 -0.75 0.05
CA TRP A 24 -20.52 -1.36 -1.25
C TRP A 24 -19.83 -2.73 -1.15
N LYS A 25 -19.70 -3.33 0.04
CA LYS A 25 -19.18 -4.69 0.23
C LYS A 25 -17.86 -4.91 -0.53
N LYS A 26 -17.85 -5.85 -1.48
CA LYS A 26 -16.68 -6.21 -2.29
C LYS A 26 -16.23 -5.07 -3.19
N GLU A 27 -17.17 -4.43 -3.86
CA GLU A 27 -16.94 -3.33 -4.79
C GLU A 27 -16.28 -2.16 -4.08
N GLY A 28 -16.72 -1.87 -2.84
CA GLY A 28 -16.11 -0.86 -1.99
C GLY A 28 -14.64 -1.15 -1.68
N LEU A 29 -14.32 -2.39 -1.29
CA LEU A 29 -12.94 -2.78 -1.01
C LEU A 29 -12.05 -2.71 -2.25
N LEU A 30 -12.57 -3.09 -3.43
CA LEU A 30 -11.86 -2.99 -4.70
C LEU A 30 -11.56 -1.52 -5.06
N VAL A 31 -12.51 -0.61 -4.86
CA VAL A 31 -12.26 0.83 -5.03
C VAL A 31 -11.23 1.31 -4.02
N TRP A 32 -11.30 0.84 -2.76
CA TRP A 32 -10.33 1.21 -1.73
C TRP A 32 -8.91 0.81 -2.09
N THR A 33 -8.69 -0.41 -2.60
CA THR A 33 -7.34 -0.85 -3.02
C THR A 33 -6.78 0.05 -4.12
N ALA A 34 -7.62 0.48 -5.08
CA ALA A 34 -7.18 1.37 -6.15
C ALA A 34 -6.84 2.78 -5.65
N VAL A 35 -7.71 3.36 -4.81
CA VAL A 35 -7.53 4.70 -4.22
C VAL A 35 -6.30 4.74 -3.33
N SER A 36 -6.17 3.76 -2.43
CA SER A 36 -5.08 3.70 -1.46
C SER A 36 -3.71 3.62 -2.14
N VAL A 37 -3.56 2.84 -3.21
CA VAL A 37 -2.28 2.73 -3.94
C VAL A 37 -1.92 4.02 -4.67
N ILE A 38 -2.88 4.75 -5.27
CA ILE A 38 -2.61 6.06 -5.89
C ILE A 38 -2.09 7.04 -4.82
N PHE A 39 -2.83 7.19 -3.73
CA PHE A 39 -2.44 8.14 -2.68
C PHE A 39 -1.17 7.72 -1.95
N ALA A 40 -0.90 6.41 -1.80
CA ALA A 40 0.36 5.93 -1.26
C ALA A 40 1.54 6.35 -2.15
N ASN A 41 1.42 6.22 -3.47
CA ASN A 41 2.45 6.67 -4.42
C ASN A 41 2.65 8.20 -4.40
N ILE A 42 1.59 8.98 -4.21
CA ILE A 42 1.71 10.44 -4.03
C ILE A 42 2.42 10.77 -2.71
N GLN A 43 2.05 10.10 -1.62
CA GLN A 43 2.57 10.40 -0.27
C GLN A 43 3.95 9.81 0.00
N VAL A 44 4.45 8.91 -0.86
CA VAL A 44 5.77 8.27 -0.66
C VAL A 44 6.91 9.28 -0.65
N VAL A 45 6.78 10.40 -1.36
CA VAL A 45 7.80 11.45 -1.44
C VAL A 45 7.86 12.33 -0.20
N LYS A 46 6.87 12.24 0.69
CA LYS A 46 6.83 13.00 1.93
C LYS A 46 7.41 12.16 3.06
N LEU A 47 8.61 12.54 3.50
CA LEU A 47 9.28 11.96 4.65
C LEU A 47 8.78 12.60 5.95
N VAL A 48 8.57 11.78 6.97
CA VAL A 48 8.16 12.17 8.31
C VAL A 48 8.94 11.36 9.34
N SER A 49 9.20 11.95 10.52
CA SER A 49 9.85 11.25 11.61
C SER A 49 8.78 10.71 12.57
N LEU A 50 8.60 9.40 12.61
CA LEU A 50 7.61 8.71 13.41
C LEU A 50 8.33 7.75 14.37
N PHE A 51 8.13 7.95 15.67
CA PHE A 51 8.68 7.11 16.73
C PHE A 51 10.21 7.07 16.74
N GLY A 52 10.85 8.18 16.32
CA GLY A 52 12.30 8.28 16.18
C GLY A 52 12.86 7.59 14.93
N LEU A 53 12.00 7.13 14.02
CA LEU A 53 12.37 6.51 12.75
C LEU A 53 11.87 7.36 11.59
N ASP A 54 12.72 7.56 10.58
CA ASP A 54 12.32 8.25 9.35
C ASP A 54 11.56 7.31 8.43
N ALA A 55 10.44 7.78 7.92
CA ALA A 55 9.51 6.98 7.14
C ALA A 55 8.78 7.80 6.08
N THR A 56 8.30 7.11 5.06
CA THR A 56 7.42 7.72 4.06
C THR A 56 5.97 7.75 4.56
N LEU A 57 5.26 8.84 4.31
CA LEU A 57 3.88 9.00 4.77
C LEU A 57 2.91 8.02 4.07
N GLY A 58 3.25 7.55 2.85
CA GLY A 58 2.45 6.62 2.07
C GLY A 58 2.29 5.21 2.67
N ASN A 59 3.10 4.84 3.68
CA ASN A 59 3.10 3.50 4.26
C ASN A 59 1.73 3.05 4.81
N ALA A 60 1.02 3.93 5.53
CA ALA A 60 -0.26 3.58 6.14
C ALA A 60 -1.34 3.25 5.08
N LEU A 61 -1.40 4.04 4.01
CA LEU A 61 -2.31 3.78 2.88
C LEU A 61 -1.90 2.53 2.12
N TYR A 62 -0.60 2.31 1.91
CA TYR A 62 -0.10 1.12 1.24
C TYR A 62 -0.50 -0.15 2.00
N VAL A 63 -0.28 -0.19 3.32
CA VAL A 63 -0.70 -1.29 4.19
C VAL A 63 -2.22 -1.51 4.12
N SER A 64 -3.01 -0.43 4.09
CA SER A 64 -4.46 -0.53 3.99
C SER A 64 -4.95 -1.22 2.70
N SER A 65 -4.13 -1.21 1.64
CA SER A 65 -4.40 -1.94 0.40
C SER A 65 -4.22 -3.45 0.55
N PHE A 66 -3.22 -3.89 1.33
CA PHE A 66 -3.04 -5.31 1.69
C PHE A 66 -4.21 -5.76 2.56
N PHE A 67 -4.54 -5.00 3.60
CA PHE A 67 -5.71 -5.27 4.45
C PHE A 67 -7.00 -5.46 3.64
N ALA A 68 -7.30 -4.54 2.72
CA ALA A 68 -8.49 -4.67 1.88
C ALA A 68 -8.42 -5.89 0.96
N THR A 69 -7.24 -6.24 0.44
CA THR A 69 -7.03 -7.43 -0.41
C THR A 69 -7.18 -8.73 0.39
N ASP A 70 -6.66 -8.78 1.61
CA ASP A 70 -6.80 -9.90 2.54
C ASP A 70 -8.26 -10.13 2.93
N VAL A 71 -9.00 -9.05 3.19
CA VAL A 71 -10.45 -9.10 3.42
C VAL A 71 -11.18 -9.65 2.19
N ILE A 72 -10.81 -9.21 0.98
CA ILE A 72 -11.40 -9.75 -0.25
C ILE A 72 -11.08 -11.24 -0.39
N SER A 73 -9.83 -11.63 -0.13
CA SER A 73 -9.35 -13.01 -0.20
C SER A 73 -10.13 -13.92 0.76
N GLU A 74 -10.43 -13.42 1.96
CA GLU A 74 -11.17 -14.15 2.98
C GLU A 74 -12.63 -14.38 2.63
N PHE A 75 -13.35 -13.32 2.26
CA PHE A 75 -14.81 -13.38 2.13
C PHE A 75 -15.29 -13.67 0.70
N TYR A 76 -14.49 -13.33 -0.30
CA TYR A 76 -14.84 -13.45 -1.73
C TYR A 76 -13.86 -14.34 -2.51
N GLY A 77 -12.80 -14.82 -1.85
CA GLY A 77 -11.89 -15.81 -2.39
C GLY A 77 -10.72 -15.23 -3.19
N LYS A 78 -9.79 -16.13 -3.52
CA LYS A 78 -8.51 -15.83 -4.18
C LYS A 78 -8.65 -15.14 -5.55
N SER A 79 -9.70 -15.48 -6.30
CA SER A 79 -9.93 -14.92 -7.64
C SER A 79 -10.24 -13.43 -7.56
N GLU A 80 -11.12 -13.03 -6.63
CA GLU A 80 -11.51 -11.63 -6.47
C GLU A 80 -10.36 -10.80 -5.88
N ALA A 81 -9.56 -11.36 -4.98
CA ALA A 81 -8.37 -10.71 -4.46
C ALA A 81 -7.33 -10.44 -5.58
N ARG A 82 -7.13 -11.41 -6.47
CA ARG A 82 -6.26 -11.25 -7.63
C ARG A 82 -6.79 -10.19 -8.60
N LYS A 83 -8.11 -10.11 -8.79
CA LYS A 83 -8.75 -9.06 -9.57
C LYS A 83 -8.49 -7.68 -8.96
N ALA A 84 -8.63 -7.52 -7.64
CA ALA A 84 -8.32 -6.27 -6.95
C ALA A 84 -6.84 -5.88 -7.14
N MET A 85 -5.91 -6.83 -7.01
CA MET A 85 -4.49 -6.61 -7.29
C MET A 85 -4.24 -6.09 -8.71
N TYR A 86 -4.80 -6.75 -9.74
CA TYR A 86 -4.62 -6.32 -11.13
C TYR A 86 -5.23 -4.95 -11.42
N ILE A 87 -6.40 -4.65 -10.84
CA ILE A 87 -7.05 -3.35 -11.01
C ILE A 87 -6.21 -2.26 -10.36
N SER A 88 -5.72 -2.46 -9.13
CA SER A 88 -4.84 -1.49 -8.47
C SER A 88 -3.54 -1.27 -9.24
N LEU A 89 -2.96 -2.33 -9.81
CA LEU A 89 -1.77 -2.22 -10.68
C LEU A 89 -2.08 -1.39 -11.93
N LEU A 90 -3.18 -1.68 -12.62
CA LEU A 90 -3.59 -0.95 -13.83
C LEU A 90 -3.89 0.52 -13.52
N VAL A 91 -4.62 0.80 -12.44
CA VAL A 91 -4.95 2.16 -12.02
C VAL A 91 -3.70 2.95 -11.67
N SER A 92 -2.73 2.32 -11.00
CA SER A 92 -1.43 2.94 -10.73
C SER A 92 -0.68 3.28 -12.03
N LEU A 93 -0.78 2.42 -13.06
CA LEU A 93 -0.13 2.65 -14.34
C LEU A 93 -0.77 3.84 -15.05
N LEU A 94 -2.09 3.88 -15.08
CA LEU A 94 -2.86 4.98 -15.66
C LEU A 94 -2.56 6.30 -14.94
N TYR A 95 -2.48 6.29 -13.60
CA TYR A 95 -2.09 7.47 -12.81
C TYR A 95 -0.74 8.04 -13.28
N LEU A 96 0.26 7.20 -13.49
CA LEU A 96 1.58 7.63 -13.96
C LEU A 96 1.57 8.12 -15.40
N ILE A 97 0.86 7.43 -16.29
CA ILE A 97 0.74 7.82 -17.70
C ILE A 97 0.04 9.18 -17.81
N PHE A 98 -1.10 9.36 -17.14
CA PHE A 98 -1.82 10.64 -17.15
C PHE A 98 -1.01 11.75 -16.51
N GLY A 99 -0.32 11.49 -15.40
CA GLY A 99 0.61 12.44 -14.79
C GLY A 99 1.74 12.86 -15.74
N ARG A 100 2.29 11.91 -16.50
CA ARG A 100 3.31 12.21 -17.51
C ARG A 100 2.76 13.06 -18.64
N PHE A 101 1.57 12.76 -19.14
CA PHE A 101 0.91 13.61 -20.13
C PHE A 101 0.70 15.02 -19.60
N ALA A 102 0.26 15.19 -18.36
CA ALA A 102 0.03 16.50 -17.75
C ALA A 102 1.30 17.38 -17.76
N VAL A 103 2.47 16.80 -17.48
CA VAL A 103 3.76 17.52 -17.48
C VAL A 103 4.29 17.81 -18.89
N LEU A 104 3.86 17.08 -19.92
CA LEU A 104 4.28 17.32 -21.31
C LEU A 104 3.59 18.52 -21.97
N PHE A 105 2.45 18.97 -21.43
CA PHE A 105 1.80 20.18 -21.93
C PHE A 105 2.60 21.43 -21.54
N GLN A 106 2.73 22.37 -22.48
CA GLN A 106 3.38 23.65 -22.24
C GLN A 106 2.56 24.46 -21.23
N PRO A 107 3.18 24.96 -20.14
CA PRO A 107 2.46 25.78 -19.17
C PRO A 107 2.17 27.17 -19.74
N LEU A 108 1.09 27.78 -19.24
CA LEU A 108 0.85 29.21 -19.43
C LEU A 108 1.86 30.02 -18.61
N GLU A 109 2.22 31.22 -19.07
CA GLU A 109 3.26 32.05 -18.43
C GLU A 109 2.95 32.40 -16.96
N PHE A 110 1.68 32.47 -16.58
CA PHE A 110 1.25 32.74 -15.20
C PHE A 110 1.05 31.48 -14.35
N ASP A 111 1.11 30.28 -14.93
CA ASP A 111 0.89 28.99 -14.24
C ASP A 111 2.20 28.19 -14.04
N LEU A 112 3.30 28.90 -13.83
CA LEU A 112 4.60 28.26 -13.62
C LEU A 112 4.64 27.44 -12.33
N THR A 113 3.93 27.87 -11.28
CA THR A 113 3.89 27.15 -9.99
C THR A 113 3.13 25.83 -10.08
N GLY A 114 2.00 25.79 -10.78
CA GLY A 114 1.23 24.57 -11.00
C GLY A 114 2.05 23.54 -11.78
N HIS A 115 2.67 23.98 -12.87
CA HIS A 115 3.54 23.14 -13.68
C HIS A 115 4.77 22.62 -12.91
N GLN A 116 5.47 23.46 -12.15
CA GLN A 116 6.62 23.02 -11.34
C GLN A 116 6.21 21.97 -10.29
N SER A 117 5.05 22.14 -9.66
CA SER A 117 4.54 21.20 -8.66
C SER A 117 4.22 19.84 -9.27
N LEU A 118 3.53 19.82 -10.42
CA LEU A 118 3.24 18.58 -11.17
C LEU A 118 4.54 17.93 -11.67
N THR A 119 5.48 18.73 -12.18
CA THR A 119 6.79 18.23 -12.61
C THR A 119 7.54 17.59 -11.45
N MET A 120 7.55 18.17 -10.25
CA MET A 120 8.16 17.52 -9.08
C MET A 120 7.47 16.21 -8.68
N LEU A 121 6.14 16.14 -8.79
CA LEU A 121 5.38 14.93 -8.44
C LEU A 121 5.49 13.82 -9.48
N PHE A 122 5.59 14.14 -10.76
CA PHE A 122 5.52 13.16 -11.85
C PHE A 122 6.86 12.95 -12.58
N THR A 123 7.90 13.71 -12.24
CA THR A 123 9.28 13.42 -12.68
C THR A 123 9.89 12.39 -11.73
N PHE A 124 9.33 11.19 -11.75
CA PHE A 124 10.03 10.03 -11.21
C PHE A 124 10.93 9.44 -12.29
N THR A 125 12.10 8.95 -11.89
CA THR A 125 12.95 8.17 -12.77
C THR A 125 12.16 6.92 -13.20
N PRO A 126 12.09 6.58 -14.51
CA PRO A 126 11.40 5.37 -15.00
C PRO A 126 11.77 4.09 -14.24
N ARG A 127 12.98 4.07 -13.68
CA ARG A 127 13.48 3.04 -12.79
C ARG A 127 12.65 2.82 -11.51
N ILE A 128 12.30 3.89 -10.79
CA ILE A 128 11.55 3.80 -9.52
C ILE A 128 10.15 3.28 -9.80
N ILE A 129 9.52 3.79 -10.86
CA ILE A 129 8.23 3.31 -11.35
C ILE A 129 8.32 1.81 -11.64
N ALA A 130 9.26 1.36 -12.48
CA ALA A 130 9.40 -0.06 -12.80
C ALA A 130 9.61 -0.93 -11.55
N ALA A 131 10.43 -0.46 -10.59
CA ALA A 131 10.65 -1.13 -9.32
C ALA A 131 9.34 -1.29 -8.53
N SER A 132 8.58 -0.21 -8.33
CA SER A 132 7.30 -0.24 -7.60
C SER A 132 6.30 -1.22 -8.22
N PHE A 133 6.21 -1.26 -9.55
CA PHE A 133 5.28 -2.17 -10.25
C PHE A 133 5.64 -3.63 -10.05
N ILE A 134 6.92 -3.98 -10.26
CA ILE A 134 7.41 -5.34 -10.09
C ILE A 134 7.26 -5.79 -8.64
N CYS A 135 7.64 -4.93 -7.68
CA CYS A 135 7.59 -5.25 -6.26
C CYS A 135 6.15 -5.37 -5.75
N TYR A 136 5.26 -4.45 -6.14
CA TYR A 136 3.83 -4.54 -5.80
C TYR A 136 3.21 -5.81 -6.39
N PHE A 137 3.46 -6.13 -7.66
CA PHE A 137 2.92 -7.34 -8.29
C PHE A 137 3.41 -8.61 -7.59
N LEU A 138 4.71 -8.73 -7.32
CA LEU A 138 5.27 -9.89 -6.66
C LEU A 138 4.80 -10.01 -5.21
N SER A 139 4.85 -8.93 -4.43
CA SER A 139 4.45 -8.93 -3.02
C SER A 139 2.97 -9.23 -2.85
N GLN A 140 2.08 -8.60 -3.63
CA GLN A 140 0.65 -8.90 -3.58
C GLN A 140 0.33 -10.32 -4.06
N THR A 141 1.05 -10.81 -5.06
CA THR A 141 0.90 -12.20 -5.49
C THR A 141 1.28 -13.14 -4.35
N ILE A 142 2.43 -12.92 -3.70
CA ILE A 142 2.89 -13.70 -2.54
C ILE A 142 1.85 -13.65 -1.42
N ASP A 143 1.31 -12.47 -1.14
CA ASP A 143 0.32 -12.24 -0.09
C ASP A 143 -0.92 -13.08 -0.27
N ILE A 144 -1.55 -12.97 -1.45
CA ILE A 144 -2.75 -13.73 -1.81
C ILE A 144 -2.48 -15.24 -1.76
N HIS A 145 -1.29 -15.70 -2.14
CA HIS A 145 -0.94 -17.13 -2.09
C HIS A 145 -0.74 -17.63 -0.66
N ILE A 146 0.01 -16.89 0.16
CA ILE A 146 0.29 -17.26 1.54
C ILE A 146 -0.99 -17.19 2.38
N PHE A 147 -1.79 -16.13 2.22
CA PHE A 147 -3.07 -15.98 2.90
C PHE A 147 -3.99 -17.17 2.59
N HIS A 148 -4.09 -17.54 1.31
CA HIS A 148 -4.91 -18.68 0.91
C HIS A 148 -4.35 -20.02 1.43
N TYR A 149 -3.03 -20.22 1.42
CA TYR A 149 -2.40 -21.39 2.01
C TYR A 149 -2.71 -21.52 3.51
N PHE A 150 -2.59 -20.42 4.27
CA PHE A 150 -2.93 -20.40 5.69
C PHE A 150 -4.43 -20.57 5.95
N THR A 151 -5.28 -20.13 5.02
CA THR A 151 -6.72 -20.43 5.04
C THR A 151 -6.98 -21.93 4.92
N GLN A 152 -6.29 -22.64 4.00
CA GLN A 152 -6.39 -24.10 3.87
C GLN A 152 -5.89 -24.84 5.12
N LYS A 153 -4.91 -24.27 5.83
CA LYS A 153 -4.41 -24.78 7.12
C LYS A 153 -5.32 -24.44 8.31
N LYS A 154 -6.46 -23.79 8.09
CA LYS A 154 -7.43 -23.37 9.13
C LYS A 154 -6.81 -22.51 10.24
N LEU A 155 -5.79 -21.72 9.91
CA LEU A 155 -5.21 -20.76 10.86
C LEU A 155 -6.24 -19.66 11.19
N PRO A 156 -6.20 -19.10 12.42
CA PRO A 156 -7.11 -18.04 12.81
C PRO A 156 -6.90 -16.77 11.96
N LEU A 157 -7.97 -16.02 11.71
CA LEU A 157 -8.00 -14.86 10.81
C LEU A 157 -6.87 -13.85 11.07
N TRP A 158 -6.66 -13.48 12.33
CA TRP A 158 -5.59 -12.56 12.71
C TRP A 158 -4.20 -13.08 12.32
N SER A 159 -3.95 -14.37 12.51
CA SER A 159 -2.64 -14.98 12.26
C SER A 159 -2.37 -15.09 10.78
N LYS A 160 -3.34 -15.55 9.98
CA LYS A 160 -3.14 -15.64 8.53
C LYS A 160 -2.95 -14.26 7.89
N ASN A 161 -3.72 -13.25 8.29
CA ASN A 161 -3.56 -11.85 7.87
C ASN A 161 -2.16 -11.34 8.24
N LEU A 162 -1.82 -11.35 9.53
CA LEU A 162 -0.54 -10.83 9.99
C LEU A 162 0.64 -11.56 9.32
N SER A 163 0.60 -12.89 9.21
CA SER A 163 1.68 -13.67 8.63
C SER A 163 1.80 -13.51 7.11
N SER A 164 0.70 -13.46 6.34
CA SER A 164 0.77 -13.19 4.90
C SER A 164 1.35 -11.81 4.66
N THR A 165 0.78 -10.80 5.31
CA THR A 165 1.17 -9.41 5.11
C THR A 165 2.63 -9.16 5.50
N LEU A 166 3.11 -9.76 6.61
CA LEU A 166 4.52 -9.63 7.03
C LEU A 166 5.51 -10.20 6.02
N ILE A 167 5.23 -11.40 5.50
CA ILE A 167 6.13 -12.05 4.53
C ILE A 167 6.14 -11.25 3.22
N SER A 168 4.97 -10.84 2.75
CA SER A 168 4.80 -10.08 1.51
C SER A 168 5.44 -8.70 1.58
N GLN A 169 5.25 -7.97 2.68
CA GLN A 169 5.82 -6.64 2.86
C GLN A 169 7.34 -6.67 3.11
N ALA A 170 7.88 -7.75 3.67
CA ALA A 170 9.32 -7.95 3.72
C ALA A 170 9.88 -8.05 2.29
N VAL A 171 9.31 -8.93 1.45
CA VAL A 171 9.72 -9.07 0.05
C VAL A 171 9.58 -7.75 -0.70
N ASP A 172 8.44 -7.04 -0.54
CA ASP A 172 8.21 -5.71 -1.11
C ASP A 172 9.34 -4.74 -0.74
N SER A 173 9.61 -4.60 0.56
CA SER A 173 10.54 -3.57 1.05
C SER A 173 11.98 -3.89 0.65
N PHE A 174 12.42 -5.15 0.74
CA PHE A 174 13.79 -5.52 0.34
C PHE A 174 13.99 -5.46 -1.17
N LEU A 175 13.04 -6.01 -1.95
CA LEU A 175 13.13 -6.02 -3.40
C LEU A 175 13.01 -4.60 -3.97
N PHE A 176 12.08 -3.79 -3.45
CA PHE A 176 11.89 -2.42 -3.90
C PHE A 176 13.15 -1.61 -3.70
N VAL A 177 13.72 -1.64 -2.48
CA VAL A 177 14.89 -0.82 -2.19
C VAL A 177 16.10 -1.30 -3.00
N PHE A 178 16.25 -2.61 -3.21
CA PHE A 178 17.29 -3.15 -4.09
C PHE A 178 17.12 -2.66 -5.54
N VAL A 179 15.94 -2.82 -6.15
CA VAL A 179 15.74 -2.45 -7.56
C VAL A 179 15.74 -0.92 -7.77
N ALA A 180 15.14 -0.16 -6.86
CA ALA A 180 15.00 1.28 -6.98
C ALA A 180 16.32 2.04 -6.77
N PHE A 181 17.16 1.61 -5.81
CA PHE A 181 18.31 2.40 -5.36
C PHE A 181 19.69 1.79 -5.64
N TRP A 182 19.78 0.58 -6.18
CA TRP A 182 21.08 -0.03 -6.49
C TRP A 182 21.93 0.85 -7.42
N GLY A 183 23.08 1.35 -6.95
CA GLY A 183 23.94 2.26 -7.72
C GLY A 183 23.36 3.67 -7.93
N ALA A 184 22.36 4.08 -7.15
CA ALA A 184 21.80 5.44 -7.18
C ALA A 184 22.50 6.39 -6.18
N PHE A 185 23.21 5.85 -5.19
CA PHE A 185 23.92 6.64 -4.18
C PHE A 185 25.42 6.68 -4.49
N GLU A 186 26.06 7.82 -4.26
CA GLU A 186 27.51 7.94 -4.33
C GLU A 186 28.15 7.34 -3.06
N GLY A 187 29.29 6.65 -3.19
CA GLY A 187 29.99 6.00 -2.09
C GLY A 187 30.22 4.49 -2.29
N THR A 188 30.90 3.86 -1.34
CA THR A 188 31.26 2.43 -1.39
C THR A 188 29.99 1.57 -1.32
N LEU A 189 29.99 0.38 -1.95
CA LEU A 189 28.87 -0.59 -1.89
C LEU A 189 28.30 -0.80 -0.49
N ILE A 190 29.17 -0.81 0.53
CA ILE A 190 28.81 -1.01 1.95
C ILE A 190 28.00 0.17 2.50
N GLN A 191 28.34 1.42 2.13
CA GLN A 191 27.64 2.63 2.58
C GLN A 191 26.27 2.77 1.91
N GLN A 192 26.17 2.42 0.63
CA GLN A 192 24.89 2.39 -0.06
C GLN A 192 23.97 1.34 0.56
N LEU A 193 24.50 0.15 0.84
CA LEU A 193 23.74 -0.94 1.46
C LEU A 193 23.28 -0.59 2.88
N SER A 194 24.09 0.10 3.69
CA SER A 194 23.69 0.46 5.06
C SER A 194 22.51 1.44 5.10
N VAL A 195 22.54 2.48 4.25
CA VAL A 195 21.44 3.46 4.16
C VAL A 195 20.16 2.79 3.64
N VAL A 196 20.29 1.98 2.60
CA VAL A 196 19.20 1.21 1.99
C VAL A 196 18.54 0.27 3.01
N LEU A 197 19.36 -0.48 3.75
CA LEU A 197 18.87 -1.49 4.68
C LEU A 197 18.23 -0.84 5.91
N GLN A 198 18.75 0.31 6.36
CA GLN A 198 18.13 1.12 7.41
C GLN A 198 16.72 1.58 7.00
N ILE A 199 16.56 2.15 5.80
CA ILE A 199 15.24 2.61 5.31
C ILE A 199 14.27 1.44 5.16
N ALA A 200 14.74 0.30 4.62
CA ALA A 200 13.92 -0.89 4.47
C ALA A 200 13.41 -1.41 5.82
N VAL A 201 14.29 -1.50 6.83
CA VAL A 201 13.95 -1.97 8.18
C VAL A 201 13.01 -0.98 8.89
N SER A 202 13.29 0.32 8.85
CA SER A 202 12.44 1.34 9.46
C SER A 202 11.03 1.34 8.86
N THR A 203 10.95 1.25 7.53
CA THR A 203 9.68 1.15 6.81
C THR A 203 8.94 -0.13 7.16
N PHE A 204 9.63 -1.27 7.19
CA PHE A 204 9.06 -2.56 7.54
C PHE A 204 8.49 -2.56 8.97
N PHE A 205 9.19 -1.95 9.94
CA PHE A 205 8.74 -1.87 11.31
C PHE A 205 7.45 -1.03 11.45
N ILE A 206 7.39 0.12 10.78
CA ILE A 206 6.19 0.98 10.80
C ILE A 206 5.01 0.29 10.12
N LYS A 207 5.24 -0.35 8.96
CA LYS A 207 4.18 -1.12 8.29
C LYS A 207 3.67 -2.26 9.17
N THR A 208 4.58 -2.97 9.86
CA THR A 208 4.24 -4.02 10.83
C THR A 208 3.38 -3.50 11.98
N LEU A 209 3.72 -2.33 12.54
CA LEU A 209 2.93 -1.70 13.58
C LEU A 209 1.49 -1.43 13.09
N VAL A 210 1.33 -0.91 11.87
CA VAL A 210 0.01 -0.69 11.26
C VAL A 210 -0.76 -2.01 11.09
N ASN A 211 -0.11 -3.08 10.59
CA ASN A 211 -0.72 -4.41 10.43
C ASN A 211 -1.19 -5.01 11.77
N VAL A 212 -0.52 -4.70 12.89
CA VAL A 212 -0.97 -5.17 14.22
C VAL A 212 -2.18 -4.36 14.69
N LEU A 213 -2.15 -3.05 14.46
CA LEU A 213 -3.23 -2.14 14.85
C LEU A 213 -4.52 -2.35 14.05
N ASP A 214 -4.46 -2.94 12.86
CA ASP A 214 -5.63 -3.15 12.02
C ASP A 214 -6.45 -4.41 12.33
N ILE A 215 -5.90 -5.34 13.13
CA ILE A 215 -6.57 -6.59 13.53
C ILE A 215 -7.98 -6.35 14.11
N PRO A 216 -8.24 -5.36 15.00
CA PRO A 216 -9.60 -5.09 15.48
C PRO A 216 -10.58 -4.73 14.35
N PHE A 217 -10.12 -3.99 13.34
CA PHE A 217 -10.93 -3.60 12.18
C PHE A 217 -11.24 -4.81 11.30
N LEU A 218 -10.30 -5.76 11.16
CA LEU A 218 -10.51 -7.02 10.46
C LEU A 218 -11.68 -7.82 11.06
N TYR A 219 -11.72 -7.92 12.40
CA TYR A 219 -12.84 -8.55 13.10
C TYR A 219 -14.13 -7.74 13.01
N GLY A 220 -14.04 -6.42 12.97
CA GLY A 220 -15.18 -5.53 12.68
C GLY A 220 -15.83 -5.87 11.34
N ILE A 221 -15.04 -5.96 10.27
CA ILE A 221 -15.50 -6.38 8.94
C ILE A 221 -16.11 -7.77 8.98
N ARG A 222 -15.45 -8.73 9.64
CA ARG A 222 -15.98 -10.10 9.78
C ARG A 222 -17.36 -10.11 10.42
N SER A 223 -17.55 -9.38 11.51
CA SER A 223 -18.85 -9.27 12.19
C SER A 223 -19.91 -8.64 11.29
N MET A 224 -19.54 -7.59 10.54
CA MET A 224 -20.44 -6.94 9.57
C MET A 224 -20.82 -7.89 8.42
N PHE A 225 -19.86 -8.65 7.90
CA PHE A 225 -20.10 -9.63 6.85
C PHE A 225 -21.09 -10.71 7.31
N GLN A 226 -20.88 -11.26 8.52
CA GLN A 226 -21.78 -12.26 9.09
C GLN A 226 -23.21 -11.72 9.23
N LYS A 227 -23.38 -10.49 9.74
CA LYS A 227 -24.69 -9.85 9.86
C LYS A 227 -25.37 -9.56 8.52
N LEU A 228 -24.60 -9.25 7.48
CA LEU A 228 -25.11 -8.96 6.14
C LEU A 228 -25.41 -10.23 5.34
N GLY A 229 -24.73 -11.34 5.63
CA GLY A 229 -24.98 -12.65 5.04
C GLY A 229 -26.25 -13.32 5.58
N THR A 230 -26.56 -13.14 6.87
CA THR A 230 -27.77 -13.70 7.50
C THR A 230 -29.08 -13.02 7.13
N VAL A 231 -29.07 -12.00 6.25
CA VAL A 231 -30.28 -11.24 5.87
C VAL A 231 -30.88 -11.73 4.54
N HIS A 232 -30.24 -12.68 3.85
CA HIS A 232 -30.69 -13.18 2.54
C HIS A 232 -30.74 -14.72 2.39
N ASP A 233 -30.78 -15.45 3.51
CA ASP A 233 -31.16 -16.87 3.50
C ASP A 233 -32.53 -17.08 4.16
#